data_AF-L1J814-F1
#
_entry.id   AF-L1J814-F1
#
_cell.length_a   1.000
_cell.length_b   1.000
_cell.length_c   1.000
_cell.angle_alpha   90.00
_cell.angle_beta   90.00
_cell.angle_gamma   90.00
#
_symmetry.space_group_name_H-M   'P 1'
#
loop_
_entity.id
_entity.type
_entity.pdbx_description
1 polymer ?
#
loop_
_entity_poly.entity_id
_entity_poly.type
_entity_poly.pdbx_seq_one_letter_code
_entity_poly.pdbx_strand_id
1 'polypeptide(L)'
;MSSRYNISKVFVATDDTQVVNELRKAEPELTFISIQSYDRNSLQSGDAVWLENRLGAGELSGHELTLFTLRDLMLLAQADALVGHFSSNLSRLAFLRSLAHHGRPVPYASVDGPWCFHWRMCCRVSASFPFSSVC
;
A
#
# COMPACT_ATOMS: atom_id res chain seq x y z
N MET A 1 -12.91 -7.68 -14.63
CA MET A 1 -13.06 -6.46 -13.79
C MET A 1 -13.31 -5.20 -14.60
N SER A 2 -12.68 -5.06 -15.77
CA SER A 2 -12.83 -3.90 -16.65
C SER A 2 -14.28 -3.60 -17.04
N SER A 3 -15.06 -4.59 -17.49
CA SER A 3 -16.45 -4.39 -17.94
C SER A 3 -17.45 -3.99 -16.85
N ARG A 4 -17.24 -4.42 -15.60
CA ARG A 4 -18.17 -4.18 -14.48
C ARG A 4 -17.89 -2.90 -13.71
N TYR A 5 -16.61 -2.55 -13.57
CA TYR A 5 -16.17 -1.43 -12.73
C TYR A 5 -15.42 -0.34 -13.51
N ASN A 6 -15.29 -0.49 -14.83
CA ASN A 6 -14.54 0.42 -15.71
C ASN A 6 -13.08 0.65 -15.26
N ILE A 7 -12.46 -0.39 -14.69
CA ILE A 7 -11.06 -0.35 -14.24
C ILE A 7 -10.18 -0.83 -15.39
N SER A 8 -9.35 0.05 -15.93
CA SER A 8 -8.43 -0.26 -17.04
C SER A 8 -6.96 -0.24 -16.63
N LYS A 9 -6.61 0.49 -15.56
CA LYS A 9 -5.24 0.72 -15.12
C LYS A 9 -5.10 0.40 -13.63
N VAL A 10 -4.05 -0.33 -13.28
CA VAL A 10 -3.73 -0.71 -11.91
C VAL A 10 -2.29 -0.33 -11.62
N PHE A 11 -2.09 0.55 -10.65
CA PHE A 11 -0.75 0.84 -10.13
C PHE A 11 -0.39 -0.19 -9.04
N VAL A 12 0.80 -0.78 -9.15
CA VAL A 12 1.28 -1.79 -8.21
C VAL A 12 2.56 -1.29 -7.54
N ALA A 13 2.45 -1.02 -6.24
CA ALA A 13 3.59 -0.75 -5.36
C ALA A 13 3.99 -2.06 -4.66
N THR A 14 4.97 -2.77 -5.22
CA THR A 14 5.47 -4.04 -4.67
C THR A 14 6.99 -4.09 -4.72
N ASP A 15 7.62 -4.58 -3.66
CA ASP A 15 9.04 -4.89 -3.59
C ASP A 15 9.44 -6.07 -4.50
N ASP A 16 8.50 -6.92 -4.89
CA ASP A 16 8.74 -8.06 -5.77
C ASP A 16 8.34 -7.80 -7.24
N THR A 17 9.33 -7.80 -8.12
CA THR A 17 9.12 -7.60 -9.56
C THR A 17 8.46 -8.79 -10.26
N GLN A 18 8.54 -10.00 -9.69
CA GLN A 18 7.91 -11.20 -10.25
C GLN A 18 6.39 -11.11 -10.18
N VAL A 19 5.85 -10.59 -9.08
CA VAL A 19 4.41 -10.39 -8.87
C VAL A 19 3.79 -9.55 -10.00
N VAL A 20 4.48 -8.50 -10.48
CA VAL A 20 3.96 -7.67 -11.58
C VAL A 20 3.83 -8.48 -12.87
N ASN A 21 4.79 -9.37 -13.15
CA ASN A 21 4.76 -10.21 -14.34
C ASN A 21 3.67 -11.29 -14.23
N GLU A 22 3.47 -11.85 -13.04
CA GLU A 22 2.38 -12.79 -12.78
C GLU A 22 1.01 -12.13 -12.95
N LEU A 23 0.82 -10.92 -12.41
CA LEU A 23 -0.41 -10.15 -12.57
C LEU A 23 -0.73 -9.85 -14.03
N ARG A 24 0.28 -9.46 -14.83
CA ARG A 24 0.11 -9.24 -16.28
C ARG A 24 -0.33 -10.50 -17.03
N LYS A 25 0.12 -11.68 -16.59
CA LYS A 25 -0.29 -12.97 -17.17
C LYS A 25 -1.70 -13.36 -16.73
N ALA A 26 -2.03 -13.14 -15.45
CA ALA A 26 -3.31 -13.52 -14.86
C ALA A 26 -4.46 -12.65 -15.38
N GLU A 27 -4.22 -11.35 -15.57
CA GLU A 27 -5.25 -10.36 -15.91
C GLU A 27 -4.82 -9.53 -17.14
N PRO A 28 -4.80 -10.12 -18.35
CA PRO A 28 -4.29 -9.46 -19.56
C PRO A 28 -5.15 -8.27 -20.02
N GLU A 29 -6.39 -8.15 -19.55
CA GLU A 29 -7.28 -7.02 -19.85
C GLU A 29 -6.91 -5.74 -19.08
N LEU A 30 -6.08 -5.85 -18.02
CA LEU A 30 -5.70 -4.74 -17.17
C LEU A 30 -4.29 -4.25 -17.51
N THR A 31 -4.12 -2.93 -17.52
CA THR A 31 -2.80 -2.32 -17.68
C THR A 31 -2.14 -2.14 -16.32
N PHE A 32 -1.15 -2.98 -16.02
CA PHE A 32 -0.36 -2.88 -14.79
C PHE A 32 0.82 -1.91 -14.92
N ILE A 33 0.78 -0.85 -14.11
CA ILE A 33 1.80 0.18 -14.02
C ILE A 33 2.62 -0.07 -12.75
N SER A 34 3.93 -0.23 -12.90
CA SER A 34 4.87 -0.36 -11.79
C SER A 34 6.11 0.46 -12.12
N ILE A 35 6.61 1.26 -11.18
CA ILE A 35 7.83 2.04 -11.42
C ILE A 35 9.02 1.37 -10.75
N GLN A 36 9.99 0.97 -11.57
CA GLN A 36 11.23 0.31 -11.16
C GLN A 36 12.43 1.25 -11.38
N SER A 37 12.43 2.40 -10.72
CA SER A 37 13.58 3.33 -10.79
C SER A 37 14.63 3.08 -9.72
N TYR A 38 14.41 2.11 -8.84
CA TYR A 38 15.27 1.75 -7.72
C TYR A 38 15.45 0.24 -7.76
N ASP A 39 16.67 -0.22 -7.49
CA ASP A 39 16.94 -1.66 -7.46
C ASP A 39 16.24 -2.26 -6.24
N ARG A 40 15.05 -2.84 -6.45
CA ARG A 40 14.24 -3.44 -5.39
C ARG A 40 14.89 -4.71 -4.83
N ASN A 41 15.84 -5.33 -5.55
CA ASN A 41 16.60 -6.46 -5.03
C ASN A 41 17.50 -6.03 -3.88
N SER A 42 17.97 -4.77 -3.86
CA SER A 42 18.73 -4.24 -2.74
C SER A 42 17.92 -4.19 -1.44
N LEU A 43 16.58 -4.22 -1.51
CA LEU A 43 15.69 -4.25 -0.33
C LEU A 43 15.53 -5.67 0.24
N GLN A 44 15.79 -6.69 -0.57
CA GLN A 44 15.74 -8.08 -0.14
C GLN A 44 17.03 -8.42 0.61
N SER A 45 17.02 -8.37 1.94
CA SER A 45 18.08 -9.00 2.73
C SER A 45 17.71 -10.47 2.96
N GLY A 46 18.56 -11.38 2.50
CA GLY A 46 18.38 -12.83 2.73
C GLY A 46 18.42 -13.21 4.21
N ASP A 47 19.11 -12.40 5.01
CA ASP A 47 19.06 -12.42 6.47
C ASP A 47 18.01 -11.40 6.94
N ALA A 48 17.26 -11.70 8.00
CA ALA A 48 16.22 -10.84 8.58
C ALA A 48 16.78 -9.56 9.25
N VAL A 49 17.66 -8.84 8.54
CA VAL A 49 18.26 -7.58 8.96
C VAL A 49 17.27 -6.46 8.66
N TRP A 50 16.95 -5.70 9.69
CA TRP A 50 16.13 -4.50 9.59
C TRP A 50 16.75 -3.51 8.60
N LEU A 51 15.91 -2.92 7.76
CA LEU A 51 16.34 -1.99 6.71
C LEU A 51 17.09 -0.77 7.30
N GLU A 52 16.67 -0.36 8.49
CA GLU A 52 17.25 0.72 9.30
C GLU A 52 18.71 0.45 9.67
N ASN A 53 19.07 -0.81 9.93
CA ASN A 53 20.45 -1.17 10.25
C ASN A 53 21.35 -1.04 9.01
N ARG A 54 20.84 -1.43 7.84
CA ARG A 54 21.55 -1.33 6.56
C ARG A 54 21.75 0.12 6.13
N LEU A 55 20.74 0.96 6.39
CA LEU A 55 20.86 2.42 6.26
C LEU A 55 21.93 2.99 7.20
N GLY A 56 21.94 2.57 8.47
CA GLY A 56 22.92 2.99 9.46
C GLY A 56 24.35 2.57 9.11
N ALA A 57 24.52 1.41 8.46
CA ALA A 57 25.79 0.90 7.96
C ALA A 57 26.25 1.58 6.64
N GLY A 58 25.41 2.40 6.00
CA GLY A 58 25.71 3.04 4.73
C GLY A 58 25.62 2.11 3.51
N GLU A 59 25.02 0.93 3.66
CA GLU A 59 24.82 -0.03 2.55
C GLU A 59 23.74 0.43 1.57
N LEU A 60 22.83 1.29 2.04
CA LEU A 60 21.71 1.81 1.28
C LEU A 60 21.70 3.34 1.33
N SER A 61 21.36 3.97 0.20
CA SER A 61 21.09 5.42 0.16
C SER A 61 19.72 5.71 0.74
N GLY A 62 19.67 6.27 1.96
CA GLY A 62 18.42 6.68 2.58
C GLY A 62 17.65 7.73 1.79
N HIS A 63 18.36 8.60 1.06
CA HIS A 63 17.75 9.60 0.19
C HIS A 63 16.98 8.95 -0.96
N GLU A 64 17.62 8.03 -1.68
CA GLU A 64 16.99 7.35 -2.82
C GLU A 64 15.81 6.48 -2.37
N LEU A 65 15.98 5.74 -1.27
CA LEU A 65 14.91 4.97 -0.66
C LEU A 65 13.71 5.84 -0.30
N THR A 66 13.96 7.00 0.33
CA THR A 66 12.90 7.94 0.72
C THR A 66 12.15 8.46 -0.51
N LEU A 67 12.87 8.90 -1.55
CA LEU A 67 12.25 9.39 -2.78
C LEU A 67 11.43 8.30 -3.47
N PHE A 68 11.95 7.08 -3.49
CA PHE A 68 11.27 5.92 -4.03
C PHE A 68 9.97 5.62 -3.28
N THR A 69 10.01 5.52 -1.94
CA THR A 69 8.82 5.28 -1.11
C THR A 69 7.82 6.42 -1.22
N LEU A 70 8.30 7.67 -1.26
CA LEU A 70 7.43 8.84 -1.41
C LEU A 70 6.71 8.84 -2.76
N ARG A 71 7.39 8.45 -3.84
CA ARG A 71 6.76 8.34 -5.15
C ARG A 71 5.65 7.28 -5.14
N ASP A 72 5.93 6.09 -4.63
CA ASP A 72 4.93 5.01 -4.56
C ASP A 72 3.73 5.46 -3.71
N LEU A 73 3.97 6.14 -2.58
CA LEU A 73 2.92 6.73 -1.75
C LEU A 73 2.07 7.76 -2.52
N MET A 74 2.72 8.67 -3.26
CA MET A 74 2.02 9.73 -4.00
C MET A 74 1.19 9.17 -5.15
N LEU A 75 1.64 8.10 -5.80
CA LEU A 75 0.88 7.42 -6.86
C LEU A 75 -0.29 6.62 -6.30
N LEU A 76 -0.10 5.89 -5.20
CA LEU A 76 -1.20 5.21 -4.51
C LEU A 76 -2.27 6.20 -4.05
N ALA A 77 -1.86 7.37 -3.58
CA ALA A 77 -2.80 8.39 -3.10
C ALA A 77 -3.65 9.05 -4.20
N GLN A 78 -3.25 8.93 -5.47
CA GLN A 78 -4.00 9.45 -6.62
C GLN A 78 -4.99 8.43 -7.18
N ALA A 79 -4.99 7.19 -6.68
CA ALA A 79 -5.86 6.13 -7.18
C ALA A 79 -7.32 6.35 -6.77
N ASP A 80 -8.24 6.10 -7.71
CA ASP A 80 -9.69 6.19 -7.47
C ASP A 80 -10.22 5.11 -6.52
N ALA A 81 -9.47 4.01 -6.35
CA ALA A 81 -9.73 2.95 -5.40
C ALA A 81 -8.40 2.36 -4.90
N LEU A 82 -8.37 1.86 -3.66
CA LEU A 82 -7.15 1.36 -3.02
C LEU A 82 -7.31 -0.07 -2.52
N VAL A 83 -6.39 -0.96 -2.91
CA VAL A 83 -6.28 -2.30 -2.35
C VAL A 83 -4.95 -2.40 -1.63
N GLY A 84 -4.95 -2.85 -0.38
CA GLY A 84 -3.73 -2.92 0.41
C GLY A 84 -3.86 -3.77 1.66
N HIS A 85 -2.90 -3.57 2.56
CA HIS A 85 -2.78 -4.30 3.81
C HIS A 85 -2.59 -3.27 4.93
N PHE A 86 -3.60 -3.03 5.76
CA PHE A 86 -3.62 -1.91 6.70
C PHE A 86 -2.83 -2.13 8.00
N SER A 87 -2.24 -3.30 8.20
CA SER A 87 -1.13 -3.42 9.13
C SER A 87 0.09 -2.61 8.64
N SER A 88 0.27 -2.45 7.33
CA SER A 88 1.31 -1.59 6.75
C SER A 88 1.03 -0.10 6.99
N ASN A 89 2.02 0.60 7.56
CA ASN A 89 1.99 2.05 7.68
C ASN A 89 1.88 2.74 6.31
N LEU A 90 2.50 2.17 5.26
CA LEU A 90 2.52 2.76 3.93
C LEU A 90 1.10 2.77 3.32
N SER A 91 0.37 1.66 3.42
CA SER A 91 -1.02 1.57 2.93
C SER A 91 -1.96 2.49 3.71
N ARG A 92 -1.78 2.61 5.04
CA ARG A 92 -2.56 3.55 5.87
C ARG A 92 -2.30 5.00 5.48
N LEU A 93 -1.04 5.38 5.27
CA LEU A 93 -0.66 6.72 4.82
C LEU A 93 -1.21 7.01 3.41
N ALA A 94 -1.16 6.04 2.50
CA ALA A 94 -1.70 6.18 1.15
C ALA A 94 -3.21 6.47 1.17
N PHE A 95 -3.95 5.74 2.01
CA PHE A 95 -5.39 5.96 2.19
C PHE A 95 -5.71 7.32 2.82
N LEU A 96 -4.99 7.73 3.86
CA LEU A 96 -5.18 9.05 4.46
C LEU A 96 -4.85 10.18 3.47
N ARG A 97 -3.81 9.99 2.66
CA ARG A 97 -3.43 10.97 1.66
C ARG A 97 -4.43 11.02 0.51
N SER A 98 -5.02 9.89 0.10
CA SER A 98 -6.07 9.85 -0.92
C SER A 98 -7.33 10.55 -0.43
N LEU A 99 -7.73 10.33 0.83
CA LEU A 99 -8.82 11.08 1.46
C LEU A 99 -8.57 12.60 1.38
N ALA A 100 -7.36 13.05 1.71
CA ALA A 100 -6.98 14.46 1.62
C ALA A 100 -6.92 14.97 0.17
N HIS A 101 -6.55 14.13 -0.80
CA HIS A 101 -6.45 14.50 -2.21
C HIS A 101 -7.82 14.61 -2.88
N HIS A 102 -8.70 13.65 -2.66
CA HIS A 102 -10.03 13.62 -3.27
C HIS A 102 -11.09 14.41 -2.47
N GLY A 103 -10.77 14.81 -1.23
CA GLY A 103 -11.72 15.45 -0.31
C GLY A 103 -12.83 14.51 0.19
N ARG A 104 -12.72 13.20 -0.09
CA ARG A 104 -13.67 12.15 0.29
C ARG A 104 -12.96 10.80 0.37
N PRO A 105 -13.45 9.84 1.17
CA PRO A 105 -12.84 8.52 1.23
C PRO A 105 -12.99 7.82 -0.12
N VAL A 106 -11.88 7.28 -0.62
CA VAL A 106 -11.90 6.41 -1.81
C VAL A 106 -12.38 5.01 -1.41
N PRO A 107 -13.09 4.30 -2.30
CA PRO A 107 -13.34 2.88 -2.12
C PRO A 107 -12.04 2.14 -1.82
N TYR A 108 -12.01 1.36 -0.75
CA TYR A 108 -10.84 0.57 -0.39
C TYR A 108 -11.19 -0.86 0.01
N ALA A 109 -10.24 -1.77 -0.19
CA ALA A 109 -10.27 -3.11 0.35
C ALA A 109 -8.94 -3.41 1.05
N SER A 110 -9.02 -3.94 2.27
CA SER A 110 -7.84 -4.38 3.01
C SER A 110 -7.89 -5.90 3.18
N VAL A 111 -6.76 -6.57 2.97
CA VAL A 111 -6.69 -8.05 2.97
C VAL A 111 -6.49 -8.66 4.36
N ASP A 112 -6.22 -7.85 5.37
CA ASP A 112 -5.77 -8.28 6.72
C ASP A 112 -6.65 -7.79 7.86
N GLY A 113 -7.11 -6.55 7.78
CA GLY A 113 -7.85 -5.91 8.86
C GLY A 113 -8.48 -4.60 8.42
N PRO A 114 -9.43 -4.08 9.21
CA PRO A 114 -10.05 -2.79 8.94
C PRO A 114 -9.03 -1.65 9.05
N TRP A 115 -9.38 -0.48 8.49
CA TRP A 115 -8.57 0.72 8.69
C TRP A 115 -8.62 1.16 10.15
N CYS A 116 -7.46 1.38 10.75
CA CYS A 116 -7.32 1.86 12.12
C CYS A 116 -6.11 2.79 12.24
N PHE A 117 -6.19 3.81 13.10
CA PHE A 117 -5.07 4.74 13.32
C PHE A 117 -3.81 3.99 13.80
N HIS A 118 -4.03 3.00 14.69
CA HIS A 118 -3.01 2.09 15.17
C HIS A 118 -3.51 0.65 14.98
N TRP A 119 -2.65 -0.24 14.48
CA TRP A 119 -3.03 -1.59 14.05
C TRP A 119 -3.65 -2.46 15.17
N ARG A 120 -3.37 -2.15 16.45
CA ARG A 120 -3.97 -2.81 17.62
C ARG A 120 -5.16 -2.10 18.26
N MET A 121 -5.55 -0.93 17.76
CA MET A 121 -6.62 -0.11 18.35
C MET A 121 -7.85 -0.02 17.46
N CYS A 122 -8.10 -1.02 16.63
CA CYS A 122 -9.36 -1.11 15.93
C CYS A 122 -10.50 -1.19 16.95
N CYS A 123 -11.28 -0.10 17.07
CA CYS A 123 -12.45 -0.06 17.95
C CYS A 123 -13.33 -1.27 17.59
N ARG A 124 -13.70 -2.07 18.60
CA ARG A 124 -14.77 -3.05 18.44
C ARG A 124 -15.99 -2.27 17.99
N VAL A 125 -16.40 -2.45 16.74
CA VAL A 125 -17.73 -2.02 16.31
C VAL A 125 -18.68 -2.96 17.03
N SER A 126 -19.16 -2.54 18.19
CA SER A 126 -20.14 -3.33 18.94
C SER A 126 -21.33 -3.55 18.01
N ALA A 127 -21.56 -4.81 17.65
CA ALA A 127 -22.77 -5.15 16.92
C ALA A 127 -23.94 -4.98 17.90
N SER A 128 -24.81 -4.03 17.57
CA SER A 128 -26.16 -3.78 18.08
C SER A 128 -26.32 -3.00 19.40
N PHE A 129 -27.40 -2.22 19.49
CA PHE A 129 -28.31 -2.03 20.63
C PHE A 129 -27.77 -2.12 22.09
N PRO A 130 -28.42 -1.39 23.01
CA PRO A 130 -27.76 -0.43 23.87
C PRO A 130 -26.80 -1.09 24.88
N PHE A 131 -25.52 -1.14 24.57
CA PHE A 131 -24.51 -1.08 25.61
C PHE A 131 -23.43 -0.11 25.15
N SER A 132 -23.31 0.97 25.93
CA SER A 132 -22.23 1.95 25.79
C SER A 132 -20.89 1.23 25.83
N SER A 133 -20.18 1.22 24.72
CA SER A 133 -18.74 1.01 24.73
C SER A 133 -18.09 2.18 24.02
N VAL A 134 -17.49 3.01 24.87
CA VAL A 134 -16.63 4.15 24.58
C VAL A 134 -15.37 3.65 23.86
N CYS A 135 -15.06 4.30 22.73
CA CYS A 135 -13.70 4.81 22.49
C CYS A 135 -13.75 6.27 22.99
#